data_AF-A0A098Y8I5-F1
#
_entry.id   AF-A0A098Y8I5-F1
#
_cell.length_a   1.000
_cell.length_b   1.000
_cell.length_c   1.000
_cell.angle_alpha   90.00
_cell.angle_beta   90.00
_cell.angle_gamma   90.00
#
_symmetry.space_group_name_H-M   'P 1'
#
loop_
_entity.id
_entity.type
_entity.pdbx_description
1 polymer ?
#
loop_
_entity_poly.entity_id
_entity_poly.type
_entity_poly.pdbx_seq_one_letter_code
_entity_poly.pdbx_strand_id
1 'polypeptide(L)'
;RRAPARRRAPARRRDHTRWLVPLLAATVGAVVLAPQLTPVLVDLTATNAPVVQEPVAVPAPVAAPVPAEVPVLAQGVDTLADVAAARAETRSRAEVAAGGGGLVVPQPPRPGRISIMPNASVGRAPVYELEPDGCGGAGTTPRRIVPGVVPGPGSATLDWMSDNRPEVVGYRVQAVSQRLVGGQQPPPVVRAVDQVEGCQPMTVTIDGLAPGEPYVFWFEEQVTSASTGVTRMVQVGTTAAVVIG
;
A
#
# COMPACT_ATOMS: atom_id res chain seq x y z
N ARG A 1 37.58 42.95 -19.96
CA ARG A 1 36.53 42.29 -19.13
C ARG A 1 37.17 41.13 -18.39
N ARG A 2 37.41 41.25 -17.07
CA ARG A 2 38.09 40.23 -16.25
C ARG A 2 37.02 39.34 -15.58
N ALA A 3 37.15 38.02 -15.73
CA ALA A 3 36.26 37.04 -15.11
C ALA A 3 36.57 36.88 -13.61
N PRO A 4 35.56 36.65 -12.75
CA PRO A 4 35.79 36.43 -11.32
C PRO A 4 36.28 35.00 -11.06
N ALA A 5 37.43 34.89 -10.39
CA ALA A 5 38.00 33.64 -9.92
C ALA A 5 37.16 33.06 -8.76
N ARG A 6 36.59 31.87 -8.96
CA ARG A 6 35.90 31.11 -7.91
C ARG A 6 36.92 30.60 -6.88
N ARG A 7 36.85 31.12 -5.66
CA ARG A 7 37.54 30.56 -4.49
C ARG A 7 36.94 29.18 -4.17
N ARG A 8 37.78 28.14 -4.22
CA ARG A 8 37.44 26.78 -3.74
C ARG A 8 37.49 26.77 -2.22
N ALA A 9 36.40 26.36 -1.59
CA ALA A 9 36.35 26.11 -0.15
C ALA A 9 37.10 24.80 0.19
N PRO A 10 37.82 24.72 1.33
CA PRO A 10 38.50 23.51 1.74
C PRO A 10 37.50 22.44 2.19
N ALA A 11 37.67 21.23 1.65
CA ALA A 11 36.91 20.05 2.03
C ALA A 11 37.26 19.62 3.47
N ARG A 12 36.28 19.65 4.37
CA ARG A 12 36.40 19.06 5.72
C ARG A 12 36.40 17.53 5.59
N ARG A 13 37.58 16.91 5.71
CA ARG A 13 37.72 15.49 6.05
C ARG A 13 37.15 15.29 7.46
N ARG A 14 36.12 14.45 7.60
CA ARG A 14 35.68 13.92 8.89
C ARG A 14 36.41 12.61 9.10
N ASP A 15 37.36 12.62 10.02
CA ASP A 15 38.08 11.45 10.47
C ASP A 15 37.14 10.53 11.26
N HIS A 16 36.91 9.34 10.69
CA HIS A 16 36.34 8.19 11.37
C HIS A 16 37.47 7.49 12.11
N THR A 17 37.71 7.82 13.38
CA THR A 17 38.40 6.94 14.34
C THR A 17 38.50 7.65 15.68
N ARG A 18 37.89 7.05 16.70
CA ARG A 18 38.11 7.20 18.14
C ARG A 18 36.75 7.13 18.82
N TRP A 19 36.36 5.94 19.26
CA TRP A 19 35.66 5.75 20.54
C TRP A 19 35.81 4.27 20.90
N LEU A 20 37.06 3.89 21.15
CA LEU A 20 37.42 2.76 21.99
C LEU A 20 37.80 3.35 23.35
N VAL A 21 36.96 3.15 24.35
CA VAL A 21 37.37 3.21 25.75
C VAL A 21 36.82 1.95 26.43
N PRO A 22 37.69 1.07 26.95
CA PRO A 22 37.32 0.01 27.87
C PRO A 22 37.48 0.47 29.34
N LEU A 23 37.13 -0.43 30.28
CA LEU A 23 37.34 -0.41 31.75
C LEU A 23 36.18 0.22 32.54
N LEU A 24 35.79 -0.24 33.73
CA LEU A 24 35.92 -1.48 34.51
C LEU A 24 34.98 -1.29 35.73
N ALA A 25 34.38 -2.38 36.20
CA ALA A 25 33.97 -2.71 37.57
C ALA A 25 33.34 -1.65 38.51
N ALA A 26 32.13 -1.94 38.98
CA ALA A 26 31.79 -1.85 40.40
C ALA A 26 30.60 -2.79 40.75
N THR A 27 30.88 -3.73 41.64
CA THR A 27 29.95 -4.67 42.28
C THR A 27 29.31 -4.06 43.53
N VAL A 28 27.97 -4.07 43.64
CA VAL A 28 27.17 -4.16 44.89
C VAL A 28 25.77 -4.62 44.44
N GLY A 29 25.28 -5.83 44.73
CA GLY A 29 24.78 -6.23 46.04
C GLY A 29 23.27 -5.96 46.13
N ALA A 30 22.43 -6.89 45.66
CA ALA A 30 21.02 -6.99 46.05
C ALA A 30 20.54 -8.44 45.86
N VAL A 31 20.53 -9.18 46.97
CA VAL A 31 19.80 -10.44 47.11
C VAL A 31 18.32 -10.09 47.21
N VAL A 32 17.54 -10.39 46.16
CA VAL A 32 16.09 -10.38 46.22
C VAL A 32 15.62 -11.84 46.20
N LEU A 33 15.03 -12.25 47.32
CA LEU A 33 14.26 -13.48 47.47
C LEU A 33 13.08 -13.45 46.49
N ALA A 34 13.09 -14.31 45.48
CA ALA A 34 11.92 -14.59 44.65
C ALA A 34 11.38 -16.00 44.98
N PRO A 35 10.06 -16.15 45.15
CA PRO A 35 9.42 -17.41 45.51
C PRO A 35 9.46 -18.41 44.36
N GLN A 36 9.65 -19.68 44.74
CA GLN A 36 9.62 -20.85 43.88
C GLN A 36 8.22 -20.97 43.25
N LEU A 37 8.05 -20.52 42.00
CA LEU A 37 6.87 -20.89 41.22
C LEU A 37 7.14 -22.26 40.62
N THR A 38 6.44 -23.25 41.15
CA THR A 38 6.39 -24.61 40.60
C THR A 38 5.91 -24.56 39.15
N PRO A 39 6.65 -25.14 38.19
CA PRO A 39 6.13 -25.30 36.85
C PRO A 39 4.95 -26.28 36.92
N VAL A 40 3.75 -25.77 36.66
CA VAL A 40 2.61 -26.61 36.29
C VAL A 40 2.96 -27.19 34.92
N LEU A 41 3.36 -28.46 34.91
CA LEU A 41 3.38 -29.30 33.72
C LEU A 41 1.94 -29.44 33.23
N VAL A 42 1.53 -28.57 32.31
CA VAL A 42 0.33 -28.81 31.51
C VAL A 42 0.73 -29.80 30.43
N ASP A 43 0.41 -31.06 30.68
CA ASP A 43 0.55 -32.15 29.73
C ASP A 43 -0.54 -31.99 28.65
N LEU A 44 -0.27 -31.14 27.65
CA LEU A 44 -1.07 -31.04 26.44
C LEU A 44 -0.83 -32.30 25.61
N THR A 45 -1.54 -33.37 25.98
CA THR A 45 -1.77 -34.52 25.11
C THR A 45 -2.63 -34.05 23.93
N ALA A 46 -1.97 -33.45 22.95
CA ALA A 46 -2.52 -33.27 21.62
C ALA A 46 -2.73 -34.67 21.02
N THR A 47 -3.93 -35.22 21.23
CA THR A 47 -4.43 -36.39 20.54
C THR A 47 -4.44 -36.06 19.06
N ASN A 48 -3.35 -36.39 18.38
CA ASN A 48 -3.26 -36.46 16.92
C ASN A 48 -4.12 -37.64 16.48
N ALA A 49 -5.43 -37.46 16.47
CA ALA A 49 -6.30 -38.29 15.67
C ALA A 49 -5.97 -37.99 14.20
N PRO A 50 -5.55 -38.99 13.39
CA PRO A 50 -5.45 -38.78 11.95
C PRO A 50 -6.86 -38.46 11.45
N VAL A 51 -7.07 -37.22 11.04
CA VAL A 51 -8.23 -36.86 10.23
C VAL A 51 -8.07 -37.62 8.93
N VAL A 52 -8.81 -38.73 8.82
CA VAL A 52 -9.03 -39.43 7.55
C VAL A 52 -9.77 -38.43 6.67
N GLN A 53 -9.03 -37.72 5.83
CA GLN A 53 -9.60 -36.91 4.77
C GLN A 53 -10.20 -37.89 3.77
N GLU A 54 -11.53 -38.04 3.79
CA GLU A 54 -12.26 -38.57 2.66
C GLU A 54 -11.88 -37.73 1.43
N PRO A 55 -11.46 -38.36 0.32
CA PRO A 55 -11.19 -37.65 -0.91
C PRO A 55 -12.53 -37.12 -1.44
N VAL A 56 -12.81 -35.84 -1.18
CA VAL A 56 -13.85 -35.11 -1.89
C VAL A 56 -13.44 -35.09 -3.35
N ALA A 57 -14.13 -35.88 -4.16
CA ALA A 57 -13.98 -35.91 -5.60
C ALA A 57 -14.29 -34.51 -6.14
N VAL A 58 -13.24 -33.77 -6.50
CA VAL A 58 -13.37 -32.51 -7.21
C VAL A 58 -13.96 -32.82 -8.58
N PRO A 59 -15.15 -32.28 -8.93
CA PRO A 59 -15.70 -32.47 -10.27
C PRO A 59 -14.74 -31.87 -11.29
N ALA A 60 -14.44 -32.64 -12.33
CA ALA A 60 -13.59 -32.21 -13.43
C ALA A 60 -14.07 -30.87 -14.00
N PRO A 61 -13.16 -29.94 -14.36
CA PRO A 61 -13.55 -28.69 -15.00
C PRO A 61 -14.26 -29.00 -16.32
N VAL A 62 -15.53 -28.63 -16.39
CA VAL A 62 -16.30 -28.62 -17.64
C VAL A 62 -15.59 -27.63 -18.57
N ALA A 63 -15.03 -28.15 -19.65
CA ALA A 63 -14.39 -27.35 -20.69
C ALA A 63 -15.41 -26.32 -21.23
N ALA A 64 -15.15 -25.05 -20.99
CA ALA A 64 -15.91 -23.97 -21.61
C ALA A 64 -15.68 -24.01 -23.13
N PRO A 65 -16.73 -23.85 -23.95
CA PRO A 65 -16.58 -23.79 -25.39
C PRO A 65 -15.73 -22.57 -25.76
N VAL A 66 -14.69 -22.82 -26.55
CA VAL A 66 -13.84 -21.80 -27.17
C VAL A 66 -14.74 -20.86 -27.96
N PRO A 67 -14.76 -19.54 -27.71
CA PRO A 67 -15.52 -18.61 -28.52
C PRO A 67 -14.95 -18.61 -29.93
N ALA A 68 -15.83 -18.79 -30.92
CA ALA A 68 -15.50 -18.71 -32.33
C ALA A 68 -14.82 -17.36 -32.63
N GLU A 69 -13.77 -17.41 -33.45
CA GLU A 69 -13.07 -16.24 -33.97
C GLU A 69 -14.09 -15.28 -34.61
N VAL A 70 -14.25 -14.10 -34.02
CA VAL A 70 -15.01 -13.02 -34.62
C VAL A 70 -14.16 -12.47 -35.75
N PRO A 71 -14.62 -12.50 -37.02
CA PRO A 71 -13.90 -11.86 -38.09
C PRO A 71 -13.86 -10.35 -37.81
N VAL A 72 -12.66 -9.84 -37.52
CA VAL A 72 -12.41 -8.41 -37.47
C VAL A 72 -12.50 -7.89 -38.90
N LEU A 73 -13.71 -7.46 -39.28
CA LEU A 73 -13.87 -6.58 -40.42
C LEU A 73 -13.10 -5.30 -40.10
N ALA A 74 -11.96 -5.13 -40.77
CA ALA A 74 -11.20 -3.89 -40.76
C ALA A 74 -12.16 -2.76 -41.13
N GLN A 75 -12.55 -1.96 -40.13
CA GLN A 75 -13.30 -0.73 -40.38
C GLN A 75 -12.38 0.18 -41.19
N GLY A 76 -12.72 0.34 -42.47
CA GLY A 76 -11.99 1.20 -43.39
C GLY A 76 -11.83 2.58 -42.77
N VAL A 77 -10.60 3.07 -42.78
CA VAL A 77 -10.29 4.43 -42.35
C VAL A 77 -10.95 5.35 -43.37
N ASP A 78 -12.08 5.96 -43.00
CA ASP A 78 -12.78 6.92 -43.86
C ASP A 78 -11.78 7.96 -44.34
N THR A 79 -11.58 8.04 -45.65
CA THR A 79 -10.61 8.98 -46.19
C THR A 79 -11.16 10.39 -46.04
N LEU A 80 -10.28 11.39 -45.96
CA LEU A 80 -10.68 12.80 -45.95
C LEU A 80 -11.57 13.17 -47.16
N ALA A 81 -11.49 12.41 -48.25
CA ALA A 81 -12.37 12.57 -49.41
C ALA A 81 -13.81 12.11 -49.13
N ASP A 82 -14.00 11.02 -48.38
CA ASP A 82 -15.32 10.48 -48.02
C ASP A 82 -16.06 11.44 -47.06
N VAL A 83 -15.33 12.01 -46.09
CA VAL A 83 -15.88 13.04 -45.18
C VAL A 83 -16.25 14.33 -45.93
N ALA A 84 -15.47 14.70 -46.96
CA ALA A 84 -15.78 15.87 -47.78
C ALA A 84 -17.03 15.65 -48.66
N ALA A 85 -17.17 14.45 -49.25
CA ALA A 85 -18.35 14.07 -50.03
C ALA A 85 -19.63 14.07 -49.17
N ALA A 86 -19.59 13.49 -47.97
CA ALA A 86 -20.73 13.47 -47.05
C ALA A 86 -21.18 14.88 -46.62
N ARG A 87 -20.23 15.81 -46.41
CA ARG A 87 -20.55 17.21 -46.09
C ARG A 87 -21.16 17.97 -47.26
N ALA A 88 -20.71 17.71 -48.48
CA ALA A 88 -21.29 18.33 -49.68
C ALA A 88 -22.75 17.90 -49.88
N GLU A 89 -23.04 16.60 -49.68
CA GLU A 89 -24.39 16.04 -49.82
C GLU A 89 -25.35 16.61 -48.75
N THR A 90 -24.88 16.75 -47.51
CA THR A 90 -25.67 17.36 -46.43
C THR A 90 -26.02 18.81 -46.72
N ARG A 91 -25.10 19.57 -47.33
CA ARG A 91 -25.32 20.98 -47.68
C ARG A 91 -26.36 21.14 -48.79
N SER A 92 -26.29 20.29 -49.82
CA SER A 92 -27.32 20.27 -50.88
C SER A 92 -28.72 19.92 -50.36
N ARG A 93 -28.82 19.02 -49.36
CA ARG A 93 -30.12 18.68 -48.74
C ARG A 93 -30.70 19.83 -47.92
N ALA A 94 -29.85 20.57 -47.21
CA ALA A 94 -30.28 21.72 -46.41
C ALA A 94 -30.76 22.89 -47.28
N GLU A 95 -30.18 23.07 -48.47
CA GLU A 95 -30.54 24.14 -49.39
C GLU A 95 -31.87 23.87 -50.11
N VAL A 96 -32.18 22.60 -50.41
CA VAL A 96 -33.50 22.18 -50.92
C VAL A 96 -34.60 22.33 -49.85
N ALA A 97 -34.27 22.15 -48.57
CA ALA A 97 -35.21 22.32 -47.46
C ALA A 97 -35.56 23.79 -47.13
N ALA A 98 -34.80 24.76 -47.64
CA ALA A 98 -35.05 26.18 -47.44
C ALA A 98 -35.99 26.81 -48.48
N GLY A 99 -36.32 26.08 -49.57
CA GLY A 99 -36.98 26.64 -50.75
C GLY A 99 -38.50 26.49 -50.84
N GLY A 100 -39.19 25.86 -49.89
CA GLY A 100 -40.62 25.56 -50.07
C GLY A 100 -41.40 25.40 -48.78
N GLY A 101 -42.35 26.32 -48.55
CA GLY A 101 -43.48 26.13 -47.65
C GLY A 101 -43.13 26.24 -46.17
N GLY A 102 -43.34 27.41 -45.59
CA GLY A 102 -43.26 27.60 -44.14
C GLY A 102 -44.23 26.67 -43.42
N LEU A 103 -43.71 25.58 -42.86
CA LEU A 103 -44.44 24.72 -41.94
C LEU A 103 -44.67 25.55 -40.67
N VAL A 104 -45.84 26.17 -40.56
CA VAL A 104 -46.26 26.84 -39.33
C VAL A 104 -46.60 25.75 -38.33
N VAL A 105 -45.58 25.28 -37.61
CA VAL A 105 -45.77 24.36 -36.49
C VAL A 105 -46.41 25.18 -35.36
N PRO A 106 -47.66 24.89 -34.94
CA PRO A 106 -48.26 25.56 -33.81
C PRO A 106 -47.41 25.25 -32.59
N GLN A 107 -46.67 26.26 -32.11
CA GLN A 107 -45.80 26.12 -30.97
C GLN A 107 -46.69 25.98 -29.73
N PRO A 108 -46.67 24.83 -29.03
CA PRO A 108 -47.46 24.68 -27.81
C PRO A 108 -47.05 25.79 -26.81
N PRO A 109 -48.00 26.29 -26.00
CA PRO A 109 -47.71 27.35 -25.03
C PRO A 109 -46.50 26.96 -24.19
N ARG A 110 -45.45 27.78 -24.23
CA ARG A 110 -44.28 27.54 -23.37
C ARG A 110 -44.79 27.49 -21.93
N PRO A 111 -44.52 26.41 -21.17
CA PRO A 111 -44.81 26.38 -19.75
C PRO A 111 -44.22 27.66 -19.12
N GLY A 112 -45.03 28.35 -18.32
CA GLY A 112 -44.58 29.50 -17.56
C GLY A 112 -43.31 29.17 -16.77
N ARG A 113 -42.52 30.21 -16.45
CA ARG A 113 -41.19 30.12 -15.84
C ARG A 113 -41.08 28.92 -14.89
N ILE A 114 -40.16 28.00 -15.19
CA ILE A 114 -39.75 26.95 -14.26
C ILE A 114 -39.20 27.67 -13.03
N SER A 115 -39.99 27.70 -11.96
CA SER A 115 -39.53 28.13 -10.65
C SER A 115 -38.61 27.03 -10.13
N ILE A 116 -37.31 27.16 -10.40
CA ILE A 116 -36.29 26.34 -9.79
C ILE A 116 -36.35 26.64 -8.29
N MET A 117 -36.95 25.74 -7.51
CA MET A 117 -36.91 25.82 -6.05
C MET A 117 -35.43 25.91 -5.63
N PRO A 118 -35.00 26.98 -4.93
CA PRO A 118 -33.61 27.20 -4.53
C PRO A 118 -33.18 26.28 -3.38
N ASN A 119 -33.74 25.06 -3.32
CA ASN A 119 -33.58 24.10 -2.24
C ASN A 119 -32.52 23.05 -2.58
N ALA A 120 -31.64 23.32 -3.56
CA ALA A 120 -30.43 22.53 -3.68
C ALA A 120 -29.69 22.69 -2.36
N SER A 121 -29.50 21.59 -1.62
CA SER A 121 -28.64 21.55 -0.45
C SER A 121 -27.30 22.15 -0.88
N VAL A 122 -27.03 23.38 -0.46
CA VAL A 122 -25.73 24.01 -0.70
C VAL A 122 -24.72 23.15 0.05
N GLY A 123 -24.01 22.31 -0.71
CA GLY A 123 -22.99 21.44 -0.16
C GLY A 123 -21.97 22.31 0.54
N ARG A 124 -22.02 22.37 1.87
CA ARG A 124 -20.97 23.03 2.63
C ARG A 124 -19.73 22.18 2.41
N ALA A 125 -18.69 22.79 1.84
CA ALA A 125 -17.43 22.11 1.69
C ALA A 125 -17.02 21.55 3.06
N PRO A 126 -16.69 20.25 3.18
CA PRO A 126 -16.21 19.71 4.43
C PRO A 126 -14.97 20.48 4.86
N VAL A 127 -14.96 20.92 6.12
CA VAL A 127 -13.77 21.49 6.73
C VAL A 127 -12.93 20.31 7.21
N TYR A 128 -11.73 20.18 6.67
CA TYR A 128 -10.76 19.19 7.12
C TYR A 128 -9.77 19.88 8.06
N GLU A 129 -9.90 19.62 9.35
CA GLU A 129 -8.86 19.95 10.31
C GLU A 129 -7.87 18.80 10.32
N LEU A 130 -6.59 19.09 10.08
CA LEU A 130 -5.56 18.06 10.18
C LEU A 130 -5.27 17.83 11.66
N GLU A 131 -5.41 16.57 12.08
CA GLU A 131 -4.94 16.14 13.39
C GLU A 131 -3.43 16.46 13.50
N PRO A 132 -2.98 17.14 14.56
CA PRO A 132 -1.55 17.36 14.77
C PRO A 132 -0.82 16.02 14.95
N ASP A 133 0.26 15.81 14.19
CA ASP A 133 1.03 14.57 14.29
C ASP A 133 1.75 14.46 15.63
N GLY A 134 1.46 13.39 16.38
CA GLY A 134 2.13 13.11 17.65
C GLY A 134 3.66 12.92 17.52
N CYS A 135 4.15 12.57 16.33
CA CYS A 135 5.55 12.24 16.08
C CYS A 135 6.36 13.32 15.35
N GLY A 136 5.78 14.50 15.16
CA GLY A 136 6.41 15.58 14.41
C GLY A 136 6.27 15.39 12.90
N GLY A 137 5.57 16.33 12.26
CA GLY A 137 5.19 16.29 10.85
C GLY A 137 4.05 17.27 10.63
N ALA A 138 4.01 17.93 9.48
CA ALA A 138 2.90 18.84 9.16
C ALA A 138 1.70 18.04 8.63
N GLY A 139 1.09 17.21 9.48
CA GLY A 139 -0.08 16.40 9.12
C GLY A 139 0.21 15.23 8.19
N THR A 140 1.43 14.69 8.29
CA THR A 140 1.89 13.46 7.67
C THR A 140 2.23 12.46 8.76
N THR A 141 1.22 11.98 9.48
CA THR A 141 1.28 10.69 10.14
C THR A 141 1.84 9.73 9.10
N PRO A 142 2.96 9.02 9.36
CA PRO A 142 3.75 8.45 8.29
C PRO A 142 2.95 7.36 7.56
N ARG A 143 2.17 7.77 6.54
CA ARG A 143 1.50 6.88 5.58
C ARG A 143 2.51 5.98 4.89
N ARG A 144 3.79 6.34 4.98
CA ARG A 144 4.91 5.59 4.46
C ARG A 144 6.01 5.42 5.50
N ILE A 145 6.16 4.21 6.04
CA ILE A 145 7.29 3.79 6.85
C ILE A 145 8.39 3.29 5.91
N VAL A 146 9.59 3.84 6.06
CA VAL A 146 10.81 3.35 5.39
C VAL A 146 11.71 2.77 6.48
N PRO A 147 11.61 1.47 6.77
CA PRO A 147 12.37 0.86 7.86
C PRO A 147 13.86 0.76 7.48
N GLY A 148 14.72 0.93 8.47
CA GLY A 148 16.10 0.46 8.37
C GLY A 148 16.12 -1.08 8.37
N VAL A 149 17.07 -1.66 7.64
CA VAL A 149 17.27 -3.12 7.59
C VAL A 149 18.75 -3.42 7.72
N VAL A 150 19.09 -4.26 8.69
CA VAL A 150 20.43 -4.80 8.91
C VAL A 150 20.37 -6.32 8.70
N PRO A 151 20.91 -6.85 7.59
CA PRO A 151 20.93 -8.29 7.35
C PRO A 151 21.91 -9.00 8.30
N GLY A 152 21.55 -10.20 8.74
CA GLY A 152 22.37 -11.10 9.55
C GLY A 152 22.33 -12.55 9.02
N PRO A 153 23.06 -13.49 9.65
CA PRO A 153 23.11 -14.89 9.23
C PRO A 153 21.73 -15.58 9.30
N GLY A 154 21.08 -15.74 8.15
CA GLY A 154 19.72 -16.29 8.08
C GLY A 154 18.63 -15.45 8.77
N SER A 155 18.88 -14.16 9.00
CA SER A 155 17.96 -13.25 9.66
C SER A 155 18.10 -11.81 9.15
N ALA A 156 17.16 -10.95 9.51
CA ALA A 156 17.28 -9.50 9.33
C ALA A 156 16.69 -8.77 10.53
N THR A 157 17.40 -7.76 11.01
CA THR A 157 16.90 -6.83 12.02
C THR A 157 16.38 -5.58 11.34
N LEU A 158 15.17 -5.17 11.67
CA LEU A 158 14.51 -4.00 11.12
C LEU A 158 14.24 -2.98 12.22
N ASP A 159 14.41 -1.70 11.89
CA ASP A 159 14.16 -0.58 12.79
C ASP A 159 13.28 0.50 12.13
N TRP A 160 12.34 1.04 12.90
CA TRP A 160 11.45 2.13 12.46
C TRP A 160 10.94 2.92 13.67
N MET A 161 10.22 4.01 13.44
CA MET A 161 9.54 4.76 14.50
C MET A 161 8.09 4.31 14.62
N SER A 162 7.60 4.06 15.83
CA SER A 162 6.18 3.78 16.08
C SER A 162 5.31 4.97 15.72
N ASP A 163 4.13 4.69 15.18
CA ASP A 163 3.02 5.60 15.09
C ASP A 163 2.42 5.85 16.50
N ASN A 164 1.88 7.04 16.73
CA ASN A 164 1.22 7.43 17.97
C ASN A 164 -0.31 7.54 17.82
N ARG A 165 -0.86 7.16 16.66
CA ARG A 165 -2.29 7.10 16.45
C ARG A 165 -2.94 6.03 17.33
N PRO A 166 -4.02 6.37 18.06
CA PRO A 166 -4.72 5.41 18.93
C PRO A 166 -5.46 4.32 18.15
N GLU A 167 -5.74 4.52 16.86
CA GLU A 167 -6.35 3.48 16.01
C GLU A 167 -5.37 2.39 15.57
N VAL A 168 -4.06 2.63 15.61
CA VAL A 168 -3.07 1.58 15.35
C VAL A 168 -3.05 0.70 16.62
N VAL A 169 -2.92 -0.60 16.46
CA VAL A 169 -2.78 -1.54 17.59
C VAL A 169 -1.53 -2.40 17.50
N GLY A 170 -0.88 -2.41 16.34
CA GLY A 170 0.31 -3.22 16.10
C GLY A 170 0.76 -3.15 14.65
N TYR A 171 1.80 -3.91 14.35
CA TYR A 171 2.42 -4.00 13.05
C TYR A 171 2.53 -5.46 12.63
N ARG A 172 2.49 -5.68 11.32
CA ARG A 172 2.84 -6.94 10.69
C ARG A 172 3.93 -6.69 9.66
N VAL A 173 5.05 -7.37 9.85
CA VAL A 173 6.17 -7.36 8.91
C VAL A 173 6.21 -8.69 8.17
N GLN A 174 6.32 -8.64 6.85
CA GLN A 174 6.41 -9.82 6.01
C GLN A 174 7.71 -9.79 5.20
N ALA A 175 8.52 -10.85 5.27
CA ALA A 175 9.69 -11.04 4.44
C ALA A 175 9.31 -11.89 3.22
N VAL A 176 9.30 -11.27 2.04
CA VAL A 176 8.96 -11.92 0.77
C VAL A 176 10.25 -12.23 0.02
N SER A 177 10.57 -13.52 -0.16
CA SER A 177 11.72 -13.93 -0.97
C SER A 177 11.51 -13.47 -2.42
N GLN A 178 12.56 -12.91 -3.01
CA GLN A 178 12.58 -12.53 -4.43
C GLN A 178 13.15 -13.65 -5.31
N ARG A 179 13.47 -14.80 -4.72
CA ARG A 179 13.86 -15.99 -5.47
C ARG A 179 12.63 -16.60 -6.12
N LEU A 180 12.61 -16.59 -7.45
CA LEU A 180 11.59 -17.29 -8.22
C LEU A 180 11.86 -18.80 -8.19
N VAL A 181 10.90 -19.56 -7.67
CA VAL A 181 10.90 -21.02 -7.78
C VAL A 181 9.87 -21.48 -8.81
N GLY A 182 10.04 -22.67 -9.40
CA GLY A 182 9.01 -23.29 -10.22
C GLY A 182 7.82 -23.75 -9.36
N GLY A 183 6.60 -23.51 -9.82
CA GLY A 183 5.37 -23.89 -9.10
C GLY A 183 4.92 -22.84 -8.07
N GLN A 184 4.39 -23.30 -6.93
CA GLN A 184 3.91 -22.42 -5.87
C GLN A 184 5.08 -21.72 -5.18
N GLN A 185 5.02 -20.39 -5.07
CA GLN A 185 6.02 -19.62 -4.33
C GLN A 185 5.94 -19.94 -2.83
N PRO A 186 7.07 -20.00 -2.11
CA PRO A 186 7.06 -20.17 -0.66
C PRO A 186 6.24 -19.06 0.00
N PRO A 187 5.49 -19.37 1.07
CA PRO A 187 4.80 -18.33 1.83
C PRO A 187 5.82 -17.35 2.45
N PRO A 188 5.47 -16.06 2.57
CA PRO A 188 6.34 -15.10 3.22
C PRO A 188 6.50 -15.42 4.70
N VAL A 189 7.66 -15.08 5.26
CA VAL A 189 7.88 -15.17 6.71
C VAL A 189 7.23 -13.96 7.36
N VAL A 190 6.33 -14.19 8.32
CA VAL A 190 5.52 -13.13 8.93
C VAL A 190 5.89 -12.95 10.40
N ARG A 191 6.03 -11.70 10.83
CA ARG A 191 6.23 -11.32 12.22
C ARG A 191 5.21 -10.25 12.64
N ALA A 192 4.44 -10.55 13.67
CA ALA A 192 3.59 -9.57 14.34
C ALA A 192 4.38 -8.86 15.45
N VAL A 193 4.12 -7.57 15.63
CA VAL A 193 4.78 -6.72 16.63
C VAL A 193 3.72 -5.83 17.25
N ASP A 194 3.57 -5.89 18.56
CA ASP A 194 2.64 -5.01 19.28
C ASP A 194 3.13 -3.57 19.19
N GLN A 195 2.18 -2.63 19.11
CA GLN A 195 2.54 -1.22 19.12
C GLN A 195 2.96 -0.77 20.51
N VAL A 196 3.95 0.12 20.54
CA VAL A 196 4.35 0.85 21.74
C VAL A 196 3.71 2.24 21.73
N GLU A 197 3.30 2.72 22.89
CA GLU A 197 2.74 4.07 23.03
C GLU A 197 3.79 5.14 22.73
N GLY A 198 3.35 6.24 22.09
CA GLY A 198 4.22 7.34 21.72
C GLY A 198 5.00 7.09 20.44
N CYS A 199 5.99 7.96 20.22
CA CYS A 199 6.85 7.97 19.03
C CYS A 199 8.22 7.43 19.39
N GLN A 200 8.28 6.11 19.56
CA GLN A 200 9.47 5.41 20.04
C GLN A 200 10.13 4.63 18.89
N PRO A 201 11.47 4.48 18.92
CA PRO A 201 12.14 3.56 18.02
C PRO A 201 11.70 2.12 18.33
N MET A 202 11.29 1.40 17.30
CA MET A 202 10.94 -0.01 17.33
C MET A 202 12.03 -0.82 16.63
N THR A 203 12.24 -2.04 17.10
CA THR A 203 13.18 -2.98 16.49
C THR A 203 12.58 -4.38 16.50
N VAL A 204 12.68 -5.09 15.39
CA VAL A 204 12.26 -6.49 15.28
C VAL A 204 13.29 -7.29 14.49
N THR A 205 13.52 -8.52 14.91
CA THR A 205 14.31 -9.49 14.13
C THR A 205 13.38 -10.50 13.47
N ILE A 206 13.61 -10.74 12.19
CA ILE A 206 12.95 -11.80 11.41
C ILE A 206 13.98 -12.88 11.14
N ASP A 207 13.75 -14.06 11.70
CA ASP A 207 14.59 -15.24 11.54
C ASP A 207 14.04 -16.19 10.47
N GLY A 208 14.79 -17.24 10.14
CA GLY A 208 14.35 -18.28 9.18
C GLY A 208 14.43 -17.83 7.72
N LEU A 209 15.27 -16.84 7.43
CA LEU A 209 15.54 -16.38 6.07
C LEU A 209 16.68 -17.21 5.45
N ALA A 210 16.63 -17.43 4.14
CA ALA A 210 17.68 -18.16 3.44
C ALA A 210 18.92 -17.26 3.23
N PRO A 211 20.12 -17.64 3.71
CA PRO A 211 21.36 -16.90 3.46
C PRO A 211 21.64 -16.72 1.97
N GLY A 212 22.09 -15.53 1.58
CA GLY A 212 22.42 -15.17 0.19
C GLY A 212 21.21 -14.87 -0.70
N GLU A 213 19.97 -15.03 -0.21
CA GLU A 213 18.77 -14.71 -0.99
C GLU A 213 18.33 -13.24 -0.80
N PRO A 214 17.85 -12.58 -1.87
CA PRO A 214 17.24 -11.26 -1.76
C PRO A 214 15.80 -11.33 -1.22
N TYR A 215 15.50 -10.53 -0.21
CA TYR A 215 14.17 -10.37 0.36
C TYR A 215 13.67 -8.93 0.27
N VAL A 216 12.37 -8.74 0.07
CA VAL A 216 11.68 -7.46 0.24
C VAL A 216 10.80 -7.55 1.49
N PHE A 217 10.93 -6.57 2.39
CA PHE A 217 10.14 -6.51 3.61
C PHE A 217 8.94 -5.61 3.41
N TRP A 218 7.74 -6.14 3.66
CA TRP A 218 6.47 -5.42 3.60
C TRP A 218 6.05 -5.06 5.02
N PHE A 219 5.62 -3.81 5.22
CA PHE A 219 5.14 -3.31 6.49
C PHE A 219 3.67 -2.97 6.39
N GLU A 220 2.90 -3.51 7.33
CA GLU A 220 1.49 -3.25 7.48
C GLU A 220 1.21 -2.83 8.93
N GLU A 221 0.33 -1.85 9.09
CA GLU A 221 -0.26 -1.51 10.37
C GLU A 221 -1.56 -2.27 10.56
N GLN A 222 -1.76 -2.76 11.76
CA GLN A 222 -3.04 -3.25 12.21
C GLN A 222 -3.82 -2.05 12.76
N VAL A 223 -4.84 -1.62 12.02
CA VAL A 223 -5.62 -0.41 12.33
C VAL A 223 -7.06 -0.79 12.67
N THR A 224 -7.51 -0.39 13.85
CA THR A 224 -8.89 -0.56 14.33
C THR A 224 -9.68 0.71 14.07
N SER A 225 -10.73 0.61 13.25
CA SER A 225 -11.59 1.75 12.94
C SER A 225 -12.36 2.21 14.18
N ALA A 226 -12.20 3.47 14.57
CA ALA A 226 -12.93 4.06 15.70
C ALA A 226 -14.46 4.02 15.53
N SER A 227 -14.97 4.11 14.29
CA SER A 227 -16.41 4.12 14.01
C SER A 227 -17.04 2.73 13.92
N THR A 228 -16.28 1.70 13.53
CA THR A 228 -16.82 0.36 13.27
C THR A 228 -16.27 -0.72 14.21
N GLY A 229 -15.18 -0.45 14.93
CA GLY A 229 -14.45 -1.44 15.72
C GLY A 229 -13.75 -2.53 14.90
N VAL A 230 -13.82 -2.46 13.56
CA VAL A 230 -13.22 -3.47 12.67
C VAL A 230 -11.74 -3.19 12.53
N THR A 231 -10.93 -4.22 12.79
CA THR A 231 -9.49 -4.21 12.57
C THR A 231 -9.15 -4.63 11.15
N ARG A 232 -8.28 -3.87 10.49
CA ARG A 232 -7.78 -4.16 9.14
C ARG A 232 -6.27 -3.95 9.06
N MET A 233 -5.65 -4.62 8.10
CA MET A 233 -4.25 -4.39 7.77
C MET A 233 -4.13 -3.30 6.71
N VAL A 234 -3.31 -2.30 6.96
CA VAL A 234 -3.03 -1.20 6.05
C VAL A 234 -1.58 -1.24 5.67
N GLN A 235 -1.27 -1.40 4.39
CA GLN A 235 0.10 -1.36 3.92
C GLN A 235 0.67 0.05 4.08
N VAL A 236 1.76 0.16 4.83
CA VAL A 236 2.43 1.43 5.14
C VAL A 236 3.86 1.45 4.66
N GLY A 237 4.47 0.34 4.26
CA GLY A 237 5.89 0.38 3.91
C GLY A 237 6.37 -0.80 3.09
N THR A 238 7.48 -0.57 2.41
CA THR A 238 8.23 -1.58 1.68
C THR A 238 9.69 -1.15 1.57
N THR A 239 10.60 -2.11 1.64
CA THR A 239 12.04 -1.90 1.45
C THR A 239 12.46 -2.14 0.00
N ALA A 240 13.65 -1.68 -0.37
CA ALA A 240 14.35 -2.30 -1.48
C ALA A 240 14.69 -3.77 -1.15
N ALA A 241 15.06 -4.55 -2.17
CA ALA A 241 15.54 -5.91 -1.95
C ALA A 241 16.85 -5.89 -1.15
N VAL A 242 16.92 -6.69 -0.08
CA VAL A 242 18.08 -6.83 0.80
C VAL A 242 18.57 -8.27 0.74
N VAL A 243 19.87 -8.45 0.50
CA VAL A 243 20.50 -9.79 0.51
C VAL A 243 20.80 -10.19 1.94
N ILE A 244 20.33 -11.37 2.35
CA ILE A 244 20.53 -11.91 3.70
C ILE A 244 21.93 -12.52 3.84
N GLY A 245 22.54 -12.33 5.01
CA GLY A 245 23.88 -12.82 5.33
C GLY A 245 23.92 -14.29 5.73
#